data_AF-A0A258JP27-F1
#
_entry.id   AF-A0A258JP27-F1
#
_cell.length_a   1.000
_cell.length_b   1.000
_cell.length_c   1.000
_cell.angle_alpha   90.00
_cell.angle_beta   90.00
_cell.angle_gamma   90.00
#
_symmetry.space_group_name_H-M   'P 1'
#
loop_
_entity.id
_entity.type
_entity.pdbx_description
1 polymer ?
#
loop_
_entity_poly.entity_id
_entity_poly.type
_entity_poly.pdbx_seq_one_letter_code
_entity_poly.pdbx_strand_id
1 'polypeptide(L)'
;PISNLWDGQFLEYWGSYFTDRTIDVGNHLVTFDVGKTTKLSRLRLWQFSEPIGGQRLYYYLGAMKKFRIWGSNTLNDGTLDSNWTLMGEYEIKKPSGLPYAQENNDDLLAARDGADYEVALDKPAVRYLRIECLENWIGGKFMAVSEVHVYGNPNF
;
A
#
# COMPACT_ATOMS: atom_id res chain seq x y z
N PRO A 1 1.26 3.99 17.35
CA PRO A 1 1.83 2.98 16.42
C PRO A 1 0.72 2.09 15.88
N ILE A 2 0.66 1.90 14.57
CA ILE A 2 -0.30 0.98 13.93
C ILE A 2 0.29 -0.42 14.06
N SER A 3 0.19 -1.01 15.25
CA SER A 3 0.81 -2.31 15.57
C SER A 3 0.35 -3.45 14.68
N ASN A 4 -0.78 -3.28 14.00
CA ASN A 4 -1.46 -4.35 13.29
C ASN A 4 -1.05 -4.45 11.80
N LEU A 5 -0.24 -3.52 11.28
CA LEU A 5 0.28 -3.59 9.90
C LEU A 5 1.41 -4.64 9.73
N TRP A 6 1.83 -5.29 10.81
CA TRP A 6 2.95 -6.25 10.84
C TRP A 6 2.64 -7.44 11.76
N ASP A 7 1.39 -7.91 11.78
CA ASP A 7 0.94 -9.02 12.63
C ASP A 7 0.75 -10.35 11.88
N GLY A 8 0.96 -10.37 10.56
CA GLY A 8 0.76 -11.54 9.71
C GLY A 8 -0.71 -11.86 9.42
N GLN A 9 -1.64 -10.94 9.72
CA GLN A 9 -3.06 -11.08 9.42
C GLN A 9 -3.44 -10.39 8.11
N PHE A 10 -3.09 -11.03 7.00
CA PHE A 10 -3.24 -10.46 5.66
C PHE A 10 -4.69 -10.15 5.22
N LEU A 11 -5.68 -10.85 5.77
CA LEU A 11 -7.09 -10.83 5.31
C LEU A 11 -8.09 -10.40 6.40
N GLU A 12 -7.63 -10.06 7.60
CA GLU A 12 -8.49 -9.70 8.73
C GLU A 12 -8.79 -8.19 8.75
N TYR A 13 -10.05 -7.83 9.04
CA TYR A 13 -10.47 -6.43 9.07
C TYR A 13 -9.87 -5.64 10.24
N TRP A 14 -9.67 -6.29 11.38
CA TRP A 14 -9.31 -5.63 12.64
C TRP A 14 -7.88 -5.07 12.67
N GLY A 15 -7.03 -5.55 11.76
CA GLY A 15 -5.65 -5.07 11.60
C GLY A 15 -5.43 -4.06 10.46
N SER A 16 -6.45 -3.86 9.63
CA SER A 16 -6.30 -3.07 8.40
C SER A 16 -6.23 -1.57 8.67
N TYR A 17 -5.38 -0.88 7.92
CA TYR A 17 -5.26 0.57 7.90
C TYR A 17 -6.22 1.21 6.90
N PHE A 18 -6.91 2.26 7.33
CA PHE A 18 -7.82 3.05 6.50
C PHE A 18 -7.51 4.53 6.63
N THR A 19 -7.58 5.24 5.51
CA THR A 19 -7.76 6.70 5.55
C THR A 19 -9.25 7.04 5.45
N ASP A 20 -9.66 8.16 6.03
CA ASP A 20 -11.05 8.64 5.96
C ASP A 20 -11.55 8.74 4.51
N ARG A 21 -12.78 8.34 4.24
CA ARG A 21 -13.37 8.36 2.89
C ARG A 21 -13.96 9.72 2.52
N THR A 22 -14.14 10.60 3.50
CA THR A 22 -14.88 11.87 3.40
C THR A 22 -13.97 13.09 3.32
N ILE A 23 -12.68 12.91 3.59
CA ILE A 23 -11.68 13.97 3.50
C ILE A 23 -11.26 14.15 2.05
N ASP A 24 -11.32 15.40 1.55
CA ASP A 24 -10.86 15.78 0.22
C ASP A 24 -9.64 16.71 0.34
N VAL A 25 -8.47 16.10 0.53
CA VAL A 25 -7.17 16.80 0.70
C VAL A 25 -6.18 16.46 -0.41
N GLY A 26 -6.68 16.00 -1.56
CA GLY A 26 -5.87 15.47 -2.65
C GLY A 26 -5.53 13.99 -2.46
N ASN A 27 -4.34 13.57 -2.90
CA ASN A 27 -3.91 12.17 -2.75
C ASN A 27 -3.65 11.86 -1.28
N HIS A 28 -4.20 10.76 -0.77
CA HIS A 28 -3.96 10.40 0.63
C HIS A 28 -2.56 9.85 0.81
N LEU A 29 -1.92 10.25 1.91
CA LEU A 29 -0.54 9.92 2.26
C LEU A 29 -0.49 9.16 3.58
N VAL A 30 0.29 8.08 3.63
CA VAL A 30 0.50 7.29 4.85
C VAL A 30 1.98 7.08 5.03
N THR A 31 2.51 7.48 6.18
CA THR A 31 3.95 7.39 6.49
C THR A 31 4.21 6.36 7.58
N PHE A 32 5.26 5.56 7.42
CA PHE A 32 5.73 4.62 8.43
C PHE A 32 7.27 4.60 8.49
N ASP A 33 7.81 4.31 9.69
CA ASP A 33 9.24 4.14 9.94
C ASP A 33 9.62 2.67 9.73
N VAL A 34 10.65 2.39 8.93
CA VAL A 34 11.19 1.04 8.73
C VAL A 34 12.20 0.63 9.81
N GLY A 35 12.47 1.51 10.79
CA GLY A 35 13.27 1.28 11.99
C GLY A 35 14.75 1.63 11.84
N LYS A 36 15.33 1.46 10.64
CA LYS A 36 16.72 1.83 10.31
C LYS A 36 16.82 2.29 8.86
N THR A 37 17.73 3.21 8.56
CA THR A 37 18.09 3.54 7.17
C THR A 37 18.52 2.26 6.45
N THR A 38 17.79 1.92 5.38
CA THR A 38 17.87 0.62 4.71
C THR A 38 17.84 0.82 3.20
N LYS A 39 18.68 0.08 2.48
CA LYS A 39 18.61 -0.01 1.01
C LYS A 39 17.52 -1.00 0.64
N LEU A 40 16.45 -0.52 0.02
CA LEU A 40 15.27 -1.33 -0.27
C LEU A 40 15.46 -2.17 -1.54
N SER A 41 14.89 -3.37 -1.54
CA SER A 41 14.75 -4.20 -2.73
C SER A 41 13.31 -4.22 -3.21
N ARG A 42 12.34 -4.40 -2.30
CA ARG A 42 10.91 -4.43 -2.65
C ARG A 42 10.02 -4.16 -1.45
N LEU A 43 8.78 -3.77 -1.73
CA LEU A 43 7.68 -3.82 -0.78
C LEU A 43 6.75 -4.97 -1.18
N ARG A 44 6.12 -5.64 -0.21
CA ARG A 44 4.98 -6.53 -0.45
C ARG A 44 3.76 -5.96 0.25
N LEU A 45 2.65 -5.84 -0.48
CA LEU A 45 1.41 -5.23 0.03
C LEU A 45 0.24 -6.19 -0.08
N TRP A 46 -0.65 -6.13 0.92
CA TRP A 46 -1.95 -6.78 0.94
C TRP A 46 -3.04 -5.74 1.12
N GLN A 47 -4.07 -5.80 0.27
CA GLN A 47 -5.19 -4.87 0.31
C GLN A 47 -6.27 -5.37 1.25
N PHE A 48 -7.02 -4.42 1.82
CA PHE A 48 -8.19 -4.76 2.60
C PHE A 48 -9.26 -5.48 1.78
N SER A 49 -9.87 -6.51 2.36
CA SER A 49 -10.96 -7.28 1.76
C SER A 49 -12.34 -6.80 2.25
N GLU A 50 -13.06 -6.09 1.37
CA GLU A 50 -14.37 -5.52 1.69
C GLU A 50 -15.45 -6.62 1.79
N PRO A 51 -16.18 -6.73 2.92
CA PRO A 51 -17.26 -7.69 3.07
C PRO A 51 -18.56 -7.15 2.44
N ILE A 52 -18.89 -7.59 1.23
CA ILE A 52 -20.08 -7.15 0.48
C ILE A 52 -20.98 -8.35 0.21
N GLY A 53 -22.23 -8.30 0.71
CA GLY A 53 -23.25 -9.30 0.39
C GLY A 53 -22.89 -10.75 0.73
N GLY A 54 -22.02 -10.98 1.72
CA GLY A 54 -21.52 -12.31 2.10
C GLY A 54 -20.27 -12.77 1.34
N GLN A 55 -19.72 -11.95 0.44
CA GLN A 55 -18.45 -12.18 -0.26
C GLN A 55 -17.36 -11.22 0.22
N ARG A 56 -16.09 -11.62 0.07
CA ARG A 56 -14.93 -10.72 0.20
C ARG A 56 -14.51 -10.23 -1.18
N LEU A 57 -14.41 -8.91 -1.34
CA LEU A 57 -13.89 -8.27 -2.54
C LEU A 57 -12.56 -7.58 -2.23
N TYR A 58 -11.51 -7.91 -2.99
CA TYR A 58 -10.14 -7.47 -2.78
C TYR A 58 -9.75 -6.28 -3.68
N TYR A 59 -10.51 -6.06 -4.75
CA TYR A 59 -10.32 -5.01 -5.74
C TYR A 59 -11.53 -4.06 -5.73
N TYR A 60 -11.87 -3.58 -4.52
CA TYR A 60 -13.10 -2.84 -4.23
C TYR A 60 -12.85 -1.62 -3.33
N LEU A 61 -13.66 -0.58 -3.49
CA LEU A 61 -13.62 0.67 -2.70
C LEU A 61 -12.19 1.20 -2.48
N GLY A 62 -11.71 1.14 -1.24
CA GLY A 62 -10.45 1.74 -0.79
C GLY A 62 -9.21 0.93 -1.15
N ALA A 63 -9.35 -0.28 -1.70
CA ALA A 63 -8.20 -0.98 -2.25
C ALA A 63 -7.56 -0.09 -3.34
N MET A 64 -6.27 0.20 -3.18
CA MET A 64 -5.52 1.00 -4.15
C MET A 64 -5.44 0.25 -5.48
N LYS A 65 -5.51 1.03 -6.56
CA LYS A 65 -5.32 0.60 -7.94
C LYS A 65 -4.05 1.21 -8.52
N LYS A 66 -3.73 2.47 -8.20
CA LYS A 66 -2.47 3.13 -8.54
C LYS A 66 -1.91 3.83 -7.31
N PHE A 67 -0.62 3.67 -7.07
CA PHE A 67 0.04 4.28 -5.92
C PHE A 67 1.52 4.56 -6.19
N ARG A 68 2.09 5.44 -5.38
CA ARG A 68 3.53 5.71 -5.33
C ARG A 68 4.09 5.37 -3.97
N ILE A 69 5.37 4.98 -3.97
CA ILE A 69 6.17 4.86 -2.77
C ILE A 69 7.22 5.96 -2.78
N TRP A 70 7.26 6.72 -1.69
CA TRP A 70 8.24 7.76 -1.43
C TRP A 70 9.11 7.37 -0.25
N GLY A 71 10.37 7.79 -0.27
CA GLY A 71 11.33 7.52 0.80
C GLY A 71 12.07 8.77 1.26
N SER A 72 12.36 8.84 2.56
CA SER A 72 13.18 9.90 3.16
C SER A 72 14.00 9.40 4.35
N ASN A 73 15.02 10.18 4.73
CA ASN A 73 15.76 9.98 5.99
C ASN A 73 15.34 10.97 7.09
N THR A 74 14.46 11.92 6.77
CA THR A 74 13.90 12.89 7.72
C THR A 74 12.38 12.79 7.72
N LEU A 75 11.78 12.83 8.91
CA LEU A 75 10.33 12.92 9.05
C LEU A 75 9.91 14.39 9.04
N ASN A 76 8.72 14.68 8.51
CA ASN A 76 8.13 16.02 8.49
C ASN A 76 6.66 15.98 8.98
N ASP A 77 5.96 17.10 8.84
CA ASP A 77 4.58 17.31 9.29
C ASP A 77 3.51 16.60 8.43
N GLY A 78 3.91 15.79 7.45
CA GLY A 78 3.00 15.10 6.54
C GLY A 78 2.97 15.70 5.13
N THR A 79 3.55 16.88 4.92
CA THR A 79 3.67 17.46 3.57
C THR A 79 4.59 16.62 2.68
N LEU A 80 4.28 16.51 1.39
CA LEU A 80 5.17 15.89 0.40
C LEU A 80 6.06 16.97 -0.22
N ASP A 81 7.19 17.23 0.43
CA ASP A 81 8.17 18.25 0.03
C ASP A 81 9.38 17.66 -0.72
N SER A 82 10.40 18.48 -0.97
CA SER A 82 11.62 18.07 -1.68
C SER A 82 12.52 17.09 -0.91
N ASN A 83 12.24 16.79 0.36
CA ASN A 83 12.99 15.80 1.14
C ASN A 83 12.53 14.36 0.86
N TRP A 84 11.44 14.18 0.10
CA TRP A 84 10.92 12.88 -0.29
C TRP A 84 11.40 12.50 -1.69
N THR A 85 12.00 11.31 -1.80
CA THR A 85 12.45 10.75 -3.08
C THR A 85 11.44 9.72 -3.59
N LEU A 86 11.05 9.81 -4.85
CA LEU A 86 10.20 8.79 -5.48
C LEU A 86 10.97 7.47 -5.62
N MET A 87 10.50 6.44 -4.93
CA MET A 87 11.08 5.09 -4.95
C MET A 87 10.48 4.25 -6.07
N GLY A 88 9.19 4.44 -6.37
CA GLY A 88 8.51 3.79 -7.48
C GLY A 88 7.04 4.23 -7.61
N GLU A 89 6.48 4.00 -8.79
CA GLU A 89 5.06 4.17 -9.12
C GLU A 89 4.53 2.85 -9.68
N TYR A 90 3.38 2.40 -9.16
CA TYR A 90 2.87 1.06 -9.43
C TYR A 90 1.37 1.08 -9.70
N GLU A 91 0.93 0.09 -10.49
CA GLU A 91 -0.49 -0.19 -10.74
C GLU A 91 -0.79 -1.63 -10.35
N ILE A 92 -1.82 -1.82 -9.53
CA ILE A 92 -2.34 -3.13 -9.16
C ILE A 92 -3.25 -3.62 -10.28
N LYS A 93 -2.90 -4.76 -10.87
CA LYS A 93 -3.73 -5.44 -11.86
C LYS A 93 -4.63 -6.46 -11.16
N LYS A 94 -5.91 -6.41 -11.49
CA LYS A 94 -6.89 -7.42 -11.11
C LYS A 94 -6.77 -8.61 -12.05
N PRO A 95 -6.34 -9.80 -11.58
CA PRO A 95 -6.05 -10.94 -12.44
C PRO A 95 -7.21 -11.34 -13.35
N SER A 96 -8.43 -11.36 -12.82
CA SER A 96 -9.60 -11.84 -13.57
C SER A 96 -10.03 -10.92 -14.72
N GLY A 97 -9.66 -9.64 -14.67
CA GLY A 97 -10.16 -8.62 -15.59
C GLY A 97 -11.68 -8.39 -15.53
N LEU A 98 -12.38 -9.01 -14.58
CA LEU A 98 -13.83 -8.89 -14.44
C LEU A 98 -14.25 -7.46 -14.09
N PRO A 99 -15.49 -7.06 -14.40
CA PRO A 99 -16.02 -5.76 -14.02
C PRO A 99 -15.89 -5.45 -12.53
N TYR A 100 -15.97 -4.16 -12.17
CA TYR A 100 -16.02 -3.74 -10.77
C TYR A 100 -17.15 -4.45 -10.02
N ALA A 101 -16.91 -4.78 -8.75
CA ALA A 101 -17.80 -5.56 -7.88
C ALA A 101 -18.02 -7.05 -8.27
N GLN A 102 -17.26 -7.58 -9.23
CA GLN A 102 -17.28 -9.01 -9.57
C GLN A 102 -15.88 -9.59 -9.39
N GLU A 103 -15.70 -10.66 -8.63
CA GLU A 103 -14.40 -11.30 -8.44
C GLU A 103 -14.50 -12.81 -8.57
N ASN A 104 -13.41 -13.43 -9.01
CA ASN A 104 -13.28 -14.88 -9.12
C ASN A 104 -12.15 -15.42 -8.23
N ASN A 105 -11.84 -16.72 -8.37
CA ASN A 105 -10.81 -17.36 -7.57
C ASN A 105 -9.38 -16.84 -7.85
N ASP A 106 -9.10 -16.34 -9.05
CA ASP A 106 -7.77 -15.78 -9.38
C ASP A 106 -7.51 -14.49 -8.60
N ASP A 107 -8.54 -13.66 -8.46
CA ASP A 107 -8.50 -12.43 -7.65
C ASP A 107 -8.24 -12.75 -6.17
N LEU A 108 -8.93 -13.76 -5.63
CA LEU A 108 -8.73 -14.26 -4.27
C LEU A 108 -7.28 -14.74 -4.04
N LEU A 109 -6.76 -15.57 -4.95
CA LEU A 109 -5.41 -16.12 -4.81
C LEU A 109 -4.36 -15.02 -4.84
N ALA A 110 -4.46 -14.08 -5.78
CA ALA A 110 -3.54 -12.95 -5.85
C ALA A 110 -3.64 -12.03 -4.62
N ALA A 111 -4.85 -11.75 -4.14
CA ALA A 111 -5.03 -10.92 -2.96
C ALA A 111 -4.49 -11.58 -1.69
N ARG A 112 -4.64 -12.90 -1.54
CA ARG A 112 -4.09 -13.68 -0.42
C ARG A 112 -2.56 -13.71 -0.45
N ASP A 113 -1.97 -13.90 -1.64
CA ASP A 113 -0.52 -14.05 -1.78
C ASP A 113 0.22 -12.70 -1.67
N GLY A 114 -0.50 -11.60 -1.90
CA GLY A 114 0.06 -10.25 -1.96
C GLY A 114 0.87 -10.05 -3.23
N ALA A 115 1.31 -8.81 -3.45
CA ALA A 115 2.13 -8.48 -4.62
C ALA A 115 3.44 -7.80 -4.21
N ASP A 116 4.52 -8.19 -4.89
CA ASP A 116 5.83 -7.55 -4.76
C ASP A 116 5.92 -6.32 -5.68
N TYR A 117 6.46 -5.24 -5.14
CA TYR A 117 6.70 -3.98 -5.80
C TYR A 117 8.18 -3.64 -5.68
N GLU A 118 8.92 -3.94 -6.74
CA GLU A 118 10.38 -3.81 -6.80
C GLU A 118 10.81 -2.34 -6.75
N VAL A 119 11.85 -2.07 -5.97
CA VAL A 119 12.51 -0.78 -5.86
C VAL A 119 13.83 -0.86 -6.63
N ALA A 120 14.05 0.08 -7.54
CA ALA A 120 15.26 0.07 -8.36
C ALA A 120 16.54 0.21 -7.50
N LEU A 121 17.60 -0.50 -7.90
CA LEU A 121 18.86 -0.56 -7.14
C LEU A 121 19.60 0.78 -7.07
N ASP A 122 19.29 1.75 -7.93
CA ASP A 122 19.86 3.09 -7.92
C ASP A 122 19.19 4.00 -6.87
N LYS A 123 18.02 3.64 -6.34
CA LYS A 123 17.30 4.43 -5.34
C LYS A 123 18.08 4.56 -4.02
N PRO A 124 18.03 5.70 -3.33
CA PRO A 124 18.80 5.89 -2.10
C PRO A 124 18.32 4.96 -0.97
N ALA A 125 19.17 4.76 0.04
CA ALA A 125 18.74 4.15 1.29
C ALA A 125 17.89 5.14 2.11
N VAL A 126 16.82 4.65 2.73
CA VAL A 126 15.81 5.48 3.40
C VAL A 126 15.38 4.86 4.72
N ARG A 127 14.86 5.68 5.64
CA ARG A 127 14.33 5.24 6.94
C ARG A 127 12.80 5.33 7.01
N TYR A 128 12.23 6.38 6.42
CA TYR A 128 10.79 6.59 6.39
C TYR A 128 10.28 6.29 4.99
N LEU A 129 9.19 5.54 4.93
CA LEU A 129 8.45 5.26 3.71
C LEU A 129 7.08 5.91 3.77
N ARG A 130 6.61 6.35 2.60
CA ARG A 130 5.28 6.92 2.46
C ARG A 130 4.57 6.34 1.24
N ILE A 131 3.36 5.86 1.45
CA ILE A 131 2.44 5.44 0.39
C ILE A 131 1.60 6.65 0.01
N GLU A 132 1.53 6.94 -1.29
CA GLU A 132 0.60 7.91 -1.88
C GLU A 132 -0.40 7.16 -2.75
N CYS A 133 -1.69 7.21 -2.41
CA CYS A 133 -2.74 6.61 -3.24
C CYS A 133 -3.14 7.59 -4.36
N LEU A 134 -2.87 7.18 -5.60
CA LEU A 134 -3.22 7.95 -6.79
C LEU A 134 -4.61 7.62 -7.32
N GLU A 135 -5.06 6.37 -7.16
CA GLU A 135 -6.38 5.91 -7.61
C GLU A 135 -6.72 4.64 -6.84
N ASN A 136 -7.91 4.56 -6.27
CA ASN A 136 -8.49 3.32 -5.77
C ASN A 136 -9.53 2.74 -6.76
N TRP A 137 -10.13 1.59 -6.45
CA TRP A 137 -11.02 0.91 -7.42
C TRP A 137 -12.34 1.63 -7.74
N ILE A 138 -12.68 2.70 -7.00
CA ILE A 138 -13.79 3.60 -7.35
C ILE A 138 -13.35 4.95 -7.92
N GLY A 139 -12.05 5.12 -8.23
CA GLY A 139 -11.49 6.37 -8.73
C GLY A 139 -11.22 7.43 -7.66
N GLY A 140 -11.37 7.08 -6.37
CA GLY A 140 -11.03 7.94 -5.24
C GLY A 140 -9.55 7.90 -4.88
N LYS A 141 -9.19 8.67 -3.85
CA LYS A 141 -7.80 8.83 -3.37
C LYS A 141 -7.55 8.26 -1.98
N PHE A 142 -8.60 7.90 -1.25
CA PHE A 142 -8.47 7.19 0.02
C PHE A 142 -7.96 5.77 -0.20
N MET A 143 -7.34 5.19 0.83
CA MET A 143 -6.79 3.84 0.77
C MET A 143 -7.23 2.97 1.93
N ALA A 144 -7.23 1.66 1.68
CA ALA A 144 -7.43 0.59 2.64
C ALA A 144 -6.39 -0.50 2.41
N VAL A 145 -5.52 -0.74 3.39
CA VAL A 145 -4.36 -1.64 3.30
C VAL A 145 -4.37 -2.57 4.51
N SER A 146 -4.28 -3.87 4.30
CA SER A 146 -4.22 -4.85 5.39
C SER A 146 -2.83 -4.92 5.99
N GLU A 147 -1.81 -5.04 5.15
CA GLU A 147 -0.44 -5.36 5.61
C GLU A 147 0.60 -4.87 4.61
N VAL A 148 1.76 -4.45 5.14
CA VAL A 148 2.91 -3.98 4.35
C VAL A 148 4.19 -4.61 4.89
N HIS A 149 4.86 -5.39 4.05
CA HIS A 149 6.21 -5.88 4.34
C HIS A 149 7.24 -5.13 3.52
N VAL A 150 8.39 -4.85 4.13
CA VAL A 150 9.49 -4.13 3.50
C VAL A 150 10.72 -5.02 3.51
N TYR A 151 11.35 -5.17 2.34
CA TYR A 151 12.53 -5.99 2.14
C TYR A 151 13.70 -5.13 1.66
N GLY A 152 14.90 -5.44 2.15
CA GLY A 152 16.10 -4.70 1.81
C GLY A 152 17.32 -5.16 2.60
N ASN A 153 18.45 -4.47 2.39
CA ASN A 153 19.68 -4.68 3.14
C ASN A 153 19.91 -3.47 4.09
N PRO A 154 19.93 -3.67 5.42
CA PRO A 154 20.24 -2.62 6.39
C PRO A 154 21.76 -2.40 6.62
N ASN A 155 22.63 -3.18 5.97
CA ASN A 155 24.09 -3.15 6.07
C ASN A 155 24.74 -2.95 4.69
N PHE A 156 24.20 -2.02 3.91
CA PHE A 156 24.65 -1.69 2.55
C PHE A 156 25.91 -0.81 2.53
#